data_AF-A0A6I7LQU6-F1
#
_entry.id   AF-A0A6I7LQU6-F1
#
_cell.length_a   1.000
_cell.length_b   1.000
_cell.length_c   1.000
_cell.angle_alpha   90.00
_cell.angle_beta   90.00
_cell.angle_gamma   90.00
#
_symmetry.space_group_name_H-M   'P 1'
#
loop_
_entity.id
_entity.type
_entity.pdbx_description
1 polymer ?
#
loop_
_entity_poly.entity_id
_entity_poly.type
_entity_poly.pdbx_seq_one_letter_code
_entity_poly.pdbx_strand_id
1 'polypeptide(L)'
;MRKSTFVSVVFLLILIPALSVFANEFDVTGLQFSGSGWGNRTAQFSISNLSPDYKWVVAQINVAFAGPTDGPVRTFRQSFFMDPSASLKESLPFIIPGNYGKGIINIKLYDVIDTLDELFESQVFFARIDTLNFSVPSAVKNILDAGLNAPIFADRSEMFDNQFHRLLVYLIAEGKTAAEIARMTSADTAFVNQAISLLIQRNFLAGNAGKIRPAFAVIDPATLKRLKPDIDRAIDDLTTRLAAAMPAYDSLMARLVKENKLTSDPNNIMDGGSIVHHKFPTVLALFLWDRLGRNFVNDGTPFNIFNLSDPCDADMGKFMSLVAAGGQFVGNSFYYVFSENDGYRFYCGVDNPDVVCTALSRPMTGLRIYYQWEFPQKYAPDFYNYNPDKIEPFLSLLDMKVSPPALKLRDELVDAFAGDKIYELPGARYWAWNLIVSSVINRLEKEKVLSREGSGVYLLNKVTD
;
A
#
# COMPACT_ATOMS: atom_id res chain seq x y z
N MET A 1 20.07 -42.18 -73.08
CA MET A 1 19.68 -40.86 -72.53
C MET A 1 18.21 -40.97 -72.15
N ARG A 2 17.71 -40.77 -70.93
CA ARG A 2 18.16 -40.00 -69.76
C ARG A 2 18.05 -40.87 -68.49
N LYS A 3 19.13 -40.90 -67.71
CA LYS A 3 19.11 -41.07 -66.26
C LYS A 3 18.74 -39.72 -65.63
N SER A 4 18.39 -39.75 -64.34
CA SER A 4 18.23 -38.59 -63.43
C SER A 4 16.83 -37.99 -63.39
N THR A 5 16.02 -38.42 -62.40
CA THR A 5 15.38 -37.57 -61.36
C THR A 5 14.33 -38.39 -60.61
N PHE A 6 14.75 -39.39 -59.82
CA PHE A 6 13.81 -40.06 -58.89
C PHE A 6 14.46 -40.57 -57.60
N VAL A 7 15.63 -40.01 -57.22
CA VAL A 7 16.34 -40.39 -55.98
C VAL A 7 16.41 -39.26 -54.94
N SER A 8 16.02 -38.02 -55.28
CA SER A 8 16.18 -36.87 -54.37
C SER A 8 14.97 -36.53 -53.49
N VAL A 9 13.83 -37.23 -53.60
CA VAL A 9 12.65 -36.94 -52.76
C VAL A 9 12.51 -37.91 -51.58
N VAL A 10 13.03 -39.13 -51.69
CA VAL A 10 12.96 -40.12 -50.59
C VAL A 10 14.07 -39.92 -49.56
N PHE A 11 15.22 -39.34 -49.94
CA PHE A 11 16.29 -39.00 -48.98
C PHE A 11 16.04 -37.70 -48.18
N LEU A 12 15.10 -36.85 -48.62
CA LEU A 12 14.71 -35.65 -47.86
C LEU A 12 13.61 -35.92 -46.83
N LEU A 13 12.92 -37.07 -46.92
CA LEU A 13 11.83 -37.48 -46.01
C LEU A 13 12.29 -38.42 -44.88
N ILE A 14 13.56 -38.83 -44.87
CA ILE A 14 14.16 -39.64 -43.79
C ILE A 14 15.11 -38.78 -42.90
N LEU A 15 15.26 -37.49 -43.21
CA LEU A 15 16.04 -36.51 -42.42
C LEU A 15 15.17 -35.44 -41.72
N ILE A 16 13.88 -35.74 -41.50
CA ILE A 16 13.01 -34.99 -40.60
C ILE A 16 12.51 -35.94 -39.50
N PRO A 17 13.45 -36.37 -38.63
CA PRO A 17 13.25 -36.15 -37.21
C PRO A 17 14.50 -35.49 -36.62
N ALA A 18 14.90 -34.34 -37.17
CA ALA A 18 15.98 -33.50 -36.63
C ALA A 18 15.49 -32.11 -36.20
N LEU A 19 14.17 -31.96 -35.97
CA LEU A 19 13.54 -30.76 -35.44
C LEU A 19 12.49 -31.14 -34.39
N SER A 20 12.95 -31.74 -33.29
CA SER A 20 12.20 -31.82 -32.02
C SER A 20 12.95 -32.51 -30.87
N VAL A 21 14.20 -32.93 -31.06
CA VAL A 21 15.07 -33.33 -29.93
C VAL A 21 16.13 -32.25 -29.72
N PHE A 22 15.72 -31.07 -29.22
CA PHE A 22 16.59 -30.46 -28.23
C PHE A 22 16.57 -31.45 -27.08
N ALA A 23 17.64 -32.24 -26.94
CA ALA A 23 17.85 -32.98 -25.71
C ALA A 23 17.75 -31.93 -24.61
N ASN A 24 16.75 -32.06 -23.74
CA ASN A 24 16.56 -31.13 -22.64
C ASN A 24 17.89 -31.12 -21.87
N GLU A 25 18.64 -30.02 -21.94
CA GLU A 25 19.97 -29.91 -21.31
C GLU A 25 19.89 -30.04 -19.79
N PHE A 26 18.66 -30.02 -19.24
CA PHE A 26 18.36 -30.28 -17.86
C PHE A 26 17.26 -31.34 -17.71
N ASP A 27 17.38 -32.16 -16.67
CA ASP A 27 16.29 -32.98 -16.15
C ASP A 27 15.89 -32.49 -14.74
N VAL A 28 14.60 -32.30 -14.51
CA VAL A 28 14.05 -31.76 -13.26
C VAL A 28 13.03 -32.73 -12.70
N THR A 29 13.32 -33.28 -11.52
CA THR A 29 12.50 -34.33 -10.91
C THR A 29 12.21 -34.07 -9.43
N GLY A 30 11.21 -34.77 -8.90
CA GLY A 30 10.95 -34.82 -7.47
C GLY A 30 10.43 -33.52 -6.85
N LEU A 31 9.83 -32.61 -7.65
CA LEU A 31 9.31 -31.35 -7.13
C LEU A 31 8.16 -31.58 -6.12
N GLN A 32 8.43 -31.26 -4.86
CA GLN A 32 7.52 -31.40 -3.72
C GLN A 32 7.54 -30.14 -2.84
N PHE A 33 6.42 -29.88 -2.17
CA PHE A 33 6.30 -28.82 -1.17
C PHE A 33 6.24 -29.39 0.24
N SER A 34 6.83 -28.68 1.20
CA SER A 34 6.78 -29.06 2.62
C SER A 34 5.37 -29.00 3.24
N GLY A 35 4.38 -28.40 2.56
CA GLY A 35 2.98 -28.36 2.98
C GLY A 35 2.11 -27.48 2.08
N SER A 36 0.80 -27.47 2.33
CA SER A 36 -0.21 -26.75 1.53
C SER A 36 -0.93 -25.61 2.26
N GLY A 37 -0.69 -25.42 3.57
CA GLY A 37 -1.24 -24.28 4.32
C GLY A 37 -0.46 -22.96 4.08
N TRP A 38 -0.85 -21.89 4.77
CA TRP A 38 -0.11 -20.62 4.78
C TRP A 38 1.20 -20.66 5.59
N GLY A 39 2.07 -19.68 5.34
CA GLY A 39 3.33 -19.46 6.07
C GLY A 39 4.56 -19.95 5.33
N ASN A 40 5.64 -20.16 6.08
CA ASN A 40 6.93 -20.59 5.54
C ASN A 40 6.83 -22.00 4.92
N ARG A 41 7.28 -22.14 3.68
CA ARG A 41 7.29 -23.37 2.91
C ARG A 41 8.64 -23.57 2.24
N THR A 42 8.86 -24.77 1.74
CA THR A 42 10.06 -25.13 0.99
C THR A 42 9.66 -25.95 -0.20
N ALA A 43 10.12 -25.56 -1.39
CA ALA A 43 10.09 -26.38 -2.58
C ALA A 43 11.37 -27.19 -2.65
N GLN A 44 11.25 -28.51 -2.73
CA GLN A 44 12.38 -29.43 -2.89
C GLN A 44 12.31 -30.05 -4.27
N PHE A 45 13.41 -30.05 -5.01
CA PHE A 45 13.51 -30.63 -6.34
C PHE A 45 14.95 -31.06 -6.64
N SER A 46 15.11 -31.95 -7.62
CA SER A 46 16.43 -32.34 -8.14
C SER A 46 16.59 -31.80 -9.55
N ILE A 47 17.75 -31.21 -9.85
CA ILE A 47 18.12 -30.77 -11.20
C ILE A 47 19.37 -31.53 -11.61
N SER A 48 19.37 -32.09 -12.83
CA SER A 48 20.53 -32.70 -13.45
C SER A 48 20.92 -31.91 -14.68
N ASN A 49 22.17 -31.46 -14.76
CA ASN A 49 22.74 -30.86 -15.96
C ASN A 49 23.20 -31.99 -16.89
N LEU A 50 22.52 -32.17 -18.02
CA LEU A 50 22.86 -33.18 -19.03
C LEU A 50 23.83 -32.61 -20.09
N SER A 51 24.14 -31.33 -20.02
CA SER A 51 25.11 -30.66 -20.91
C SER A 51 26.56 -31.01 -20.51
N PRO A 52 27.48 -31.06 -21.48
CA PRO A 52 28.92 -31.12 -21.21
C PRO A 52 29.50 -29.79 -20.69
N ASP A 53 28.72 -28.70 -20.69
CA ASP A 53 29.15 -27.37 -20.27
C ASP A 53 28.68 -27.02 -18.86
N TYR A 54 29.39 -26.07 -18.22
CA TYR A 54 28.95 -25.46 -16.98
C TYR A 54 27.72 -24.58 -17.23
N LYS A 55 26.80 -24.58 -16.27
CA LYS A 55 25.54 -23.83 -16.38
C LYS A 55 25.22 -23.05 -15.12
N TRP A 56 24.53 -21.93 -15.29
CA TRP A 56 23.90 -21.21 -14.20
C TRP A 56 22.39 -21.37 -14.30
N VAL A 57 21.80 -21.85 -13.22
CA VAL A 57 20.34 -22.01 -13.12
C VAL A 57 19.81 -21.02 -12.11
N VAL A 58 18.78 -20.27 -12.49
CA VAL A 58 18.00 -19.47 -11.55
C VAL A 58 16.65 -20.14 -11.34
N ALA A 59 16.32 -20.47 -10.09
CA ALA A 59 14.97 -20.85 -9.70
C ALA A 59 14.19 -19.63 -9.23
N GLN A 60 12.97 -19.48 -9.73
CA GLN A 60 12.02 -18.49 -9.27
C GLN A 60 10.71 -19.15 -8.86
N ILE A 61 10.21 -18.80 -7.68
CA ILE A 61 8.84 -19.12 -7.25
C ILE A 61 8.06 -17.81 -7.16
N ASN A 62 6.97 -17.73 -7.91
CA ASN A 62 5.96 -16.68 -7.77
C ASN A 62 4.76 -17.25 -7.04
N VAL A 63 4.39 -16.65 -5.92
CA VAL A 63 3.14 -16.93 -5.20
C VAL A 63 2.20 -15.76 -5.44
N ALA A 64 1.01 -16.02 -5.96
CA ALA A 64 -0.01 -15.01 -6.18
C ALA A 64 -1.38 -15.51 -5.72
N PHE A 65 -2.27 -14.60 -5.35
CA PHE A 65 -3.67 -14.92 -5.05
C PHE A 65 -4.57 -14.31 -6.12
N ALA A 66 -5.53 -15.11 -6.61
CA ALA A 66 -6.55 -14.66 -7.55
C ALA A 66 -7.89 -14.45 -6.83
N GLY A 67 -8.54 -13.32 -7.07
CA GLY A 67 -9.81 -12.92 -6.45
C GLY A 67 -10.30 -11.54 -6.89
N PRO A 68 -11.41 -11.04 -6.34
CA PRO A 68 -12.01 -9.74 -6.69
C PRO A 68 -11.20 -8.52 -6.19
N THR A 69 -10.26 -8.73 -5.28
CA THR A 69 -9.26 -7.74 -4.85
C THR A 69 -7.89 -8.33 -5.16
N ASP A 70 -7.01 -7.54 -5.77
CA ASP A 70 -5.62 -7.95 -6.02
C ASP A 70 -5.01 -8.49 -4.72
N GLY A 71 -4.60 -9.75 -4.75
CA GLY A 71 -4.01 -10.41 -3.60
C GLY A 71 -2.49 -10.20 -3.53
N PRO A 72 -1.85 -10.59 -2.42
CA PRO A 72 -0.40 -10.46 -2.29
C PRO A 72 0.29 -11.30 -3.37
N VAL A 73 1.28 -10.68 -4.03
CA VAL A 73 2.22 -11.36 -4.92
C VAL A 73 3.59 -11.38 -4.23
N ARG A 74 4.23 -12.54 -4.22
CA ARG A 74 5.58 -12.72 -3.68
C ARG A 74 6.45 -13.48 -4.67
N THR A 75 7.66 -12.99 -4.88
CA THR A 75 8.64 -13.60 -5.77
C THR A 75 9.88 -13.97 -4.98
N PHE A 76 10.25 -15.24 -5.04
CA PHE A 76 11.43 -15.79 -4.38
C PHE A 76 12.38 -16.30 -5.46
N ARG A 77 13.67 -15.99 -5.32
CA ARG A 77 14.71 -16.39 -6.29
C ARG A 77 15.90 -17.00 -5.59
N GLN A 78 16.48 -18.02 -6.20
CA GLN A 78 17.75 -18.60 -5.81
C GLN A 78 18.50 -19.07 -7.04
N SER A 79 19.82 -18.89 -7.04
CA SER A 79 20.68 -19.25 -8.16
C SER A 79 21.62 -20.38 -7.76
N PHE A 80 21.94 -21.24 -8.73
CA PHE A 80 22.78 -22.42 -8.56
C PHE A 80 23.79 -22.50 -9.71
N PHE A 81 25.00 -22.91 -9.38
CA PHE A 81 26.01 -23.29 -10.37
C PHE A 81 25.95 -24.80 -10.58
N MET A 82 25.99 -25.25 -11.82
CA MET A 82 25.93 -26.65 -12.17
C MET A 82 27.14 -27.08 -12.99
N ASP A 83 27.90 -28.03 -12.44
CA ASP A 83 28.95 -28.74 -13.17
C ASP A 83 28.35 -29.59 -14.30
N PRO A 84 29.13 -29.88 -15.36
CA PRO A 84 28.75 -30.82 -16.41
C PRO A 84 28.34 -32.18 -15.84
N SER A 85 27.24 -32.75 -16.32
CA SER A 85 26.74 -34.08 -15.90
C SER A 85 26.41 -34.22 -14.40
N ALA A 86 26.36 -33.12 -13.64
CA ALA A 86 26.07 -33.16 -12.21
C ALA A 86 24.57 -33.13 -11.92
N SER A 87 24.18 -33.80 -10.82
CA SER A 87 22.85 -33.72 -10.25
C SER A 87 22.90 -33.06 -8.88
N LEU A 88 22.08 -32.03 -8.67
CA LEU A 88 21.93 -31.32 -7.41
C LEU A 88 20.53 -31.53 -6.84
N LYS A 89 20.46 -31.66 -5.51
CA LYS A 89 19.20 -31.60 -4.76
C LYS A 89 19.11 -30.23 -4.12
N GLU A 90 18.12 -29.46 -4.54
CA GLU A 90 17.97 -28.08 -4.12
C GLU A 90 16.69 -27.87 -3.32
N SER A 91 16.75 -26.86 -2.45
CA SER A 91 15.62 -26.45 -1.63
C SER A 91 15.46 -24.94 -1.69
N LEU A 92 14.31 -24.48 -2.18
CA LEU A 92 13.98 -23.07 -2.27
C LEU A 92 12.94 -22.71 -1.21
N PRO A 93 13.31 -21.96 -0.16
CA PRO A 93 12.35 -21.43 0.81
C PRO A 93 11.47 -20.36 0.17
N PHE A 94 10.18 -20.39 0.50
CA PHE A 94 9.22 -19.38 0.08
C PHE A 94 8.13 -19.19 1.14
N ILE A 95 7.32 -18.15 1.02
CA ILE A 95 6.22 -17.87 1.95
C ILE A 95 4.92 -17.87 1.16
N ILE A 96 3.90 -18.56 1.69
CA ILE A 96 2.52 -18.42 1.23
C ILE A 96 1.83 -17.40 2.14
N PRO A 97 1.51 -16.18 1.68
CA PRO A 97 0.79 -15.19 2.48
C PRO A 97 -0.55 -15.72 2.98
N GLY A 98 -0.97 -15.24 4.16
CA GLY A 98 -2.26 -15.62 4.75
C GLY A 98 -3.42 -14.93 4.02
N ASN A 99 -3.93 -15.55 2.97
CA ASN A 99 -5.03 -15.00 2.19
C ASN A 99 -6.03 -16.08 1.77
N TYR A 100 -7.31 -15.73 1.70
CA TYR A 100 -8.37 -16.64 1.27
C TYR A 100 -8.56 -16.59 -0.25
N GLY A 101 -9.13 -17.65 -0.83
CA GLY A 101 -9.36 -17.78 -2.27
C GLY A 101 -8.36 -18.72 -2.94
N LYS A 102 -8.07 -18.47 -4.22
CA LYS A 102 -7.23 -19.34 -5.05
C LYS A 102 -5.78 -18.84 -5.03
N GLY A 103 -4.92 -19.55 -4.30
CA GLY A 103 -3.48 -19.36 -4.33
C GLY A 103 -2.86 -20.08 -5.54
N ILE A 104 -1.98 -19.40 -6.25
CA ILE A 104 -1.28 -19.90 -7.43
C ILE A 104 0.21 -19.85 -7.11
N ILE A 105 0.87 -21.01 -7.16
CA ILE A 105 2.31 -21.15 -7.00
C ILE A 105 2.88 -21.50 -8.36
N ASN A 106 3.67 -20.60 -8.94
CA ASN A 106 4.31 -20.79 -10.24
C ASN A 106 5.82 -20.88 -10.03
N ILE A 107 6.40 -22.02 -10.36
CA ILE A 107 7.83 -22.28 -10.27
C ILE A 107 8.40 -22.32 -11.67
N LYS A 108 9.45 -21.54 -11.89
CA LYS A 108 10.20 -21.53 -13.15
C LYS A 108 11.69 -21.70 -12.87
N LEU A 109 12.36 -22.49 -13.69
CA LEU A 109 13.81 -22.60 -13.73
C LEU A 109 14.31 -22.04 -15.06
N TYR A 110 15.32 -21.19 -14.98
CA TYR A 110 15.90 -20.47 -16.11
C TYR A 110 17.36 -20.89 -16.29
N ASP A 111 17.77 -21.16 -17.52
CA ASP A 111 19.19 -21.31 -17.89
C ASP A 111 19.72 -19.93 -18.28
N VAL A 112 20.66 -19.41 -17.50
CA VAL A 112 21.19 -18.04 -17.66
C VAL A 112 22.69 -18.07 -17.87
N ILE A 113 23.19 -17.02 -18.53
CA ILE A 113 24.65 -16.82 -18.69
C ILE A 113 25.19 -16.08 -17.46
N ASP A 114 24.47 -15.03 -17.03
CA ASP A 114 24.75 -14.27 -15.82
C ASP A 114 23.51 -14.26 -14.91
N THR A 115 23.71 -14.52 -13.63
CA THR A 115 22.66 -14.48 -12.59
C THR A 115 22.20 -13.05 -12.25
N LEU A 116 22.91 -12.04 -12.78
CA LEU A 116 22.56 -10.62 -12.63
C LEU A 116 21.61 -10.12 -13.73
N ASP A 117 21.42 -10.89 -14.80
CA ASP A 117 20.59 -10.50 -15.93
C ASP A 117 19.09 -10.55 -15.60
N GLU A 118 18.32 -9.83 -16.41
CA GLU A 118 16.87 -9.99 -16.43
C GLU A 118 16.50 -11.41 -16.89
N LEU A 119 15.51 -12.00 -16.23
CA LEU A 119 15.03 -13.35 -16.54
C LEU A 119 14.00 -13.27 -17.66
N PHE A 120 14.29 -13.88 -18.80
CA PHE A 120 13.41 -13.92 -19.95
C PHE A 120 12.67 -15.25 -20.05
N GLU A 121 11.42 -15.21 -20.53
CA GLU A 121 10.62 -16.43 -20.76
C GLU A 121 11.29 -17.40 -21.75
N SER A 122 12.11 -16.89 -22.67
CA SER A 122 12.89 -17.71 -23.60
C SER A 122 14.00 -18.53 -22.93
N GLN A 123 14.39 -18.20 -21.70
CA GLN A 123 15.40 -18.92 -20.91
C GLN A 123 14.79 -20.02 -20.03
N VAL A 124 13.46 -20.11 -19.98
CA VAL A 124 12.77 -21.09 -19.14
C VAL A 124 12.90 -22.49 -19.73
N PHE A 125 13.55 -23.40 -19.01
CA PHE A 125 13.61 -24.81 -19.38
C PHE A 125 12.67 -25.70 -18.55
N PHE A 126 12.15 -25.18 -17.44
CA PHE A 126 11.15 -25.86 -16.62
C PHE A 126 10.15 -24.87 -16.04
N ALA A 127 8.86 -25.23 -16.10
CA ALA A 127 7.80 -24.49 -15.44
C ALA A 127 6.75 -25.44 -14.87
N ARG A 128 6.26 -25.13 -13.66
CA ARG A 128 5.13 -25.82 -13.04
C ARG A 128 4.23 -24.83 -12.32
N ILE A 129 2.93 -25.01 -12.49
CA ILE A 129 1.91 -24.24 -11.77
C ILE A 129 1.12 -25.19 -10.89
N ASP A 130 1.11 -24.92 -9.59
CA ASP A 130 0.24 -25.59 -8.62
C ASP A 130 -0.79 -24.60 -8.08
N THR A 131 -1.99 -25.09 -7.80
CA THR A 131 -3.09 -24.28 -7.27
C THR A 131 -3.51 -24.80 -5.90
N LEU A 132 -3.69 -23.88 -4.95
CA LEU A 132 -4.19 -24.15 -3.61
C LEU A 132 -5.48 -23.36 -3.38
N ASN A 133 -6.45 -23.96 -2.71
CA ASN A 133 -7.72 -23.30 -2.38
C ASN A 133 -7.83 -23.10 -0.87
N PHE A 134 -7.95 -21.84 -0.46
CA PHE A 134 -8.11 -21.44 0.94
C PHE A 134 -9.54 -20.96 1.15
N SER A 135 -10.40 -21.84 1.66
CA SER A 135 -11.81 -21.52 1.89
C SER A 135 -11.98 -20.61 3.09
N VAL A 136 -12.88 -19.64 3.00
CA VAL A 136 -13.24 -18.77 4.13
C VAL A 136 -14.05 -19.56 5.16
N PRO A 137 -13.58 -19.71 6.41
CA PRO A 137 -14.34 -20.39 7.45
C PRO A 137 -15.57 -19.58 7.85
N SER A 138 -16.67 -20.28 8.17
CA SER A 138 -17.93 -19.65 8.61
C SER A 138 -17.77 -18.75 9.84
N ALA A 139 -16.83 -19.09 10.73
CA ALA A 139 -16.56 -18.34 11.97
C ALA A 139 -16.04 -16.91 11.74
N VAL A 140 -15.41 -16.65 10.59
CA VAL A 140 -14.82 -15.34 10.25
C VAL A 140 -15.45 -14.71 9.02
N LYS A 141 -16.33 -15.43 8.33
CA LYS A 141 -16.99 -14.98 7.11
C LYS A 141 -17.66 -13.62 7.25
N ASN A 142 -18.46 -13.42 8.30
CA ASN A 142 -19.15 -12.14 8.52
C ASN A 142 -18.19 -10.96 8.72
N ILE A 143 -17.02 -11.20 9.33
CA ILE A 143 -16.00 -10.17 9.55
C ILE A 143 -15.36 -9.79 8.20
N LEU A 144 -15.00 -10.80 7.40
CA LEU A 144 -14.38 -10.59 6.10
C LEU A 144 -15.35 -9.99 5.08
N ASP A 145 -16.61 -10.42 5.08
CA ASP A 145 -17.67 -9.87 4.23
C ASP A 145 -17.98 -8.41 4.62
N ALA A 146 -17.85 -8.05 5.90
CA ALA A 146 -17.98 -6.66 6.35
C ALA A 146 -16.83 -5.78 5.89
N GLY A 147 -15.62 -6.35 5.76
CA GLY A 147 -14.40 -5.65 5.35
C GLY A 147 -13.48 -5.29 6.53
N LEU A 148 -12.18 -5.40 6.30
CA LEU A 148 -11.13 -5.00 7.23
C LEU A 148 -10.14 -4.12 6.46
N ASN A 149 -10.13 -2.82 6.74
CA ASN A 149 -9.33 -1.86 5.98
C ASN A 149 -8.27 -1.19 6.85
N ALA A 150 -7.04 -1.16 6.35
CA ALA A 150 -6.00 -0.28 6.85
C ALA A 150 -5.95 1.01 6.00
N PRO A 151 -5.30 2.08 6.49
CA PRO A 151 -4.90 3.22 5.66
C PRO A 151 -4.14 2.75 4.42
N ILE A 152 -4.37 3.38 3.26
CA ILE A 152 -3.89 2.89 1.96
C ILE A 152 -2.41 2.51 1.90
N PHE A 153 -1.51 3.36 2.41
CA PHE A 153 -0.07 3.09 2.34
C PHE A 153 0.33 1.88 3.20
N ALA A 154 -0.33 1.70 4.36
CA ALA A 154 -0.14 0.52 5.18
C ALA A 154 -0.81 -0.71 4.54
N ASP A 155 -1.98 -0.56 3.92
CA ASP A 155 -2.75 -1.61 3.26
C ASP A 155 -1.99 -2.29 2.11
N ARG A 156 -1.09 -1.55 1.47
CA ARG A 156 -0.20 -2.02 0.40
C ARG A 156 1.12 -2.64 0.90
N SER A 157 1.47 -2.46 2.17
CA SER A 157 2.66 -3.07 2.74
C SER A 157 2.51 -4.59 2.85
N GLU A 158 3.62 -5.33 2.83
CA GLU A 158 3.59 -6.79 3.05
C GLU A 158 2.96 -7.20 4.39
N MET A 159 2.82 -6.26 5.33
CA MET A 159 2.22 -6.49 6.64
C MET A 159 0.70 -6.49 6.57
N PHE A 160 0.07 -5.76 5.66
CA PHE A 160 -1.40 -5.68 5.59
C PHE A 160 -1.97 -5.94 4.20
N ASP A 161 -1.16 -6.25 3.19
CA ASP A 161 -1.65 -6.66 1.86
C ASP A 161 -2.34 -8.04 1.85
N ASN A 162 -2.32 -8.75 3.00
CA ASN A 162 -2.97 -10.03 3.19
C ASN A 162 -4.10 -9.96 4.22
N GLN A 163 -5.19 -10.68 3.96
CA GLN A 163 -6.40 -10.66 4.81
C GLN A 163 -6.15 -11.22 6.21
N PHE A 164 -5.25 -12.19 6.35
CA PHE A 164 -5.01 -12.86 7.62
C PHE A 164 -4.42 -11.92 8.67
N HIS A 165 -3.44 -11.07 8.33
CA HIS A 165 -2.88 -10.12 9.31
C HIS A 165 -3.92 -9.11 9.80
N ARG A 166 -4.78 -8.60 8.90
CA ARG A 166 -5.89 -7.71 9.29
C ARG A 166 -6.84 -8.41 10.25
N LEU A 167 -7.24 -9.64 9.91
CA LEU A 167 -8.13 -10.46 10.72
C LEU A 167 -7.51 -10.82 12.07
N LEU A 168 -6.21 -11.14 12.09
CA LEU A 168 -5.44 -11.45 13.30
C LEU A 168 -5.46 -10.26 14.26
N VAL A 169 -5.14 -9.05 13.80
CA VAL A 169 -5.15 -7.84 14.63
C VAL A 169 -6.56 -7.57 15.17
N TYR A 170 -7.58 -7.67 14.32
CA TYR A 170 -8.98 -7.49 14.73
C TYR A 170 -9.40 -8.50 15.82
N LEU A 171 -9.11 -9.79 15.63
CA LEU A 171 -9.45 -10.82 16.60
C LEU A 171 -8.67 -10.68 17.92
N ILE A 172 -7.43 -10.22 17.89
CA ILE A 172 -6.67 -9.89 19.11
C ILE A 172 -7.32 -8.71 19.85
N ALA A 173 -7.80 -7.69 19.13
CA ALA A 173 -8.53 -6.58 19.72
C ALA A 173 -9.83 -7.04 20.41
N GLU A 174 -10.50 -8.05 19.85
CA GLU A 174 -11.66 -8.74 20.41
C GLU A 174 -11.30 -9.72 21.56
N GLY A 175 -10.03 -9.74 21.99
CA GLY A 175 -9.54 -10.55 23.10
C GLY A 175 -9.34 -12.03 22.81
N LYS A 176 -9.28 -12.44 21.53
CA LYS A 176 -9.05 -13.84 21.15
C LYS A 176 -7.60 -14.25 21.36
N THR A 177 -7.42 -15.48 21.84
CA THR A 177 -6.11 -16.14 21.97
C THR A 177 -5.62 -16.71 20.64
N ALA A 178 -4.31 -16.95 20.51
CA ALA A 178 -3.74 -17.56 19.31
C ALA A 178 -4.40 -18.91 18.93
N ALA A 179 -4.75 -19.73 19.92
CA ALA A 179 -5.42 -21.01 19.70
C ALA A 179 -6.87 -20.83 19.19
N GLU A 180 -7.60 -19.86 19.71
CA GLU A 180 -8.93 -19.53 19.21
C GLU A 180 -8.89 -19.01 17.78
N ILE A 181 -7.91 -18.14 17.48
CA ILE A 181 -7.72 -17.58 16.14
C ILE A 181 -7.36 -18.69 15.15
N ALA A 182 -6.45 -19.60 15.48
CA ALA A 182 -6.11 -20.77 14.66
C ALA A 182 -7.38 -21.57 14.28
N ARG A 183 -8.22 -21.86 15.28
CA ARG A 183 -9.48 -22.58 15.09
C ARG A 183 -10.48 -21.80 14.22
N MET A 184 -10.65 -20.51 14.48
CA MET A 184 -11.60 -19.65 13.74
C MET A 184 -11.21 -19.44 12.29
N THR A 185 -9.90 -19.41 12.00
CA THR A 185 -9.34 -19.15 10.67
C THR A 185 -8.99 -20.41 9.89
N SER A 186 -9.09 -21.59 10.54
CA SER A 186 -8.61 -22.87 10.01
C SER A 186 -7.12 -22.84 9.66
N ALA A 187 -6.35 -22.02 10.37
CA ALA A 187 -4.90 -21.90 10.20
C ALA A 187 -4.15 -22.74 11.24
N ASP A 188 -2.89 -23.08 10.92
CA ASP A 188 -2.00 -23.76 11.87
C ASP A 188 -1.64 -22.82 13.02
N THR A 189 -1.71 -23.30 14.28
CA THR A 189 -1.31 -22.50 15.45
C THR A 189 0.13 -22.00 15.35
N ALA A 190 1.03 -22.77 14.73
CA ALA A 190 2.41 -22.35 14.48
C ALA A 190 2.47 -21.14 13.54
N PHE A 191 1.65 -21.10 12.50
CA PHE A 191 1.55 -19.96 11.59
C PHE A 191 0.98 -18.72 12.30
N VAL A 192 -0.08 -18.89 13.11
CA VAL A 192 -0.65 -17.80 13.92
C VAL A 192 0.42 -17.19 14.84
N ASN A 193 1.18 -18.02 15.55
CA ASN A 193 2.25 -17.55 16.43
C ASN A 193 3.37 -16.86 15.67
N GLN A 194 3.76 -17.36 14.49
CA GLN A 194 4.75 -16.69 13.63
C GLN A 194 4.27 -15.30 13.19
N ALA A 195 3.00 -15.18 12.77
CA ALA A 195 2.42 -13.90 12.39
C ALA A 195 2.36 -12.92 13.58
N ILE A 196 1.98 -13.40 14.78
CA ILE A 196 2.01 -12.59 16.01
C ILE A 196 3.45 -12.11 16.30
N SER A 197 4.44 -12.99 16.27
CA SER A 197 5.84 -12.62 16.49
C SER A 197 6.32 -11.58 15.48
N LEU A 198 5.96 -11.73 14.20
CA LEU A 198 6.29 -10.77 13.15
C LEU A 198 5.66 -9.40 13.44
N LEU A 199 4.37 -9.34 13.78
CA LEU A 199 3.69 -8.09 14.09
C LEU A 199 4.19 -7.43 15.37
N ILE A 200 4.65 -8.20 16.37
CA ILE A 200 5.35 -7.65 17.55
C ILE A 200 6.70 -7.06 17.15
N GLN A 201 7.50 -7.78 16.36
CA GLN A 201 8.81 -7.28 15.88
C GLN A 201 8.69 -5.99 15.07
N ARG A 202 7.55 -5.82 14.37
CA ARG A 202 7.21 -4.63 13.58
C ARG A 202 6.42 -3.57 14.37
N ASN A 203 6.25 -3.74 15.68
CA ASN A 203 5.53 -2.82 16.58
C ASN A 203 4.05 -2.59 16.25
N PHE A 204 3.40 -3.49 15.52
CA PHE A 204 1.95 -3.45 15.27
C PHE A 204 1.14 -4.11 16.40
N LEU A 205 1.77 -5.01 17.15
CA LEU A 205 1.24 -5.60 18.38
C LEU A 205 2.17 -5.29 19.55
N ALA A 206 1.59 -5.13 20.74
CA ALA A 206 2.32 -4.94 21.99
C ALA A 206 2.01 -6.07 22.97
N GLY A 207 3.03 -6.51 23.73
CA GLY A 207 2.91 -7.45 24.84
C GLY A 207 3.69 -8.76 24.67
N ASN A 208 3.70 -9.54 25.74
CA ASN A 208 4.31 -10.88 25.83
C ASN A 208 3.23 -11.93 26.08
N ALA A 209 3.56 -13.22 25.92
CA ALA A 209 2.75 -14.46 25.80
C ALA A 209 1.57 -14.72 26.78
N GLY A 210 0.76 -13.71 27.09
CA GLY A 210 -0.42 -13.78 27.96
C GLY A 210 -1.33 -12.54 27.88
N LYS A 211 -0.82 -11.38 27.43
CA LYS A 211 -1.66 -10.20 27.14
C LYS A 211 -1.11 -9.46 25.92
N ILE A 212 -1.54 -9.90 24.74
CA ILE A 212 -1.20 -9.31 23.45
C ILE A 212 -2.33 -8.37 23.06
N ARG A 213 -1.99 -7.18 22.56
CA ARG A 213 -2.96 -6.16 22.13
C ARG A 213 -2.46 -5.43 20.88
N PRO A 214 -3.35 -4.82 20.09
CA PRO A 214 -2.96 -3.89 19.05
C PRO A 214 -2.14 -2.73 19.64
N ALA A 215 -1.12 -2.28 18.91
CA ALA A 215 -0.34 -1.09 19.25
C ALA A 215 -0.95 0.21 18.69
N PHE A 216 -2.03 0.08 17.92
CA PHE A 216 -2.71 1.16 17.21
C PHE A 216 -4.24 0.94 17.24
N ALA A 217 -5.00 1.92 16.74
CA ALA A 217 -6.45 1.91 16.81
C ALA A 217 -7.11 0.77 16.02
N VAL A 218 -7.97 0.01 16.69
CA VAL A 218 -8.91 -0.91 16.05
C VAL A 218 -10.33 -0.39 16.23
N ILE A 219 -10.97 -0.05 15.13
CA ILE A 219 -12.29 0.60 15.10
C ILE A 219 -13.32 -0.46 14.72
N ASP A 220 -13.99 -1.00 15.74
CA ASP A 220 -15.00 -2.04 15.62
C ASP A 220 -16.36 -1.50 15.14
N PRO A 221 -17.29 -2.38 14.70
CA PRO A 221 -18.60 -1.95 14.22
C PRO A 221 -19.44 -1.17 15.24
N ALA A 222 -19.26 -1.42 16.55
CA ALA A 222 -20.01 -0.72 17.59
C ALA A 222 -19.52 0.72 17.74
N THR A 223 -18.21 0.92 17.71
CA THR A 223 -17.53 2.21 17.73
C THR A 223 -17.90 3.02 16.48
N LEU A 224 -17.90 2.39 15.30
CA LEU A 224 -18.38 3.02 14.07
C LEU A 224 -19.81 3.50 14.19
N LYS A 225 -20.72 2.64 14.64
CA LYS A 225 -22.13 2.98 14.81
C LYS A 225 -22.33 4.15 15.77
N ARG A 226 -21.53 4.22 16.84
CA ARG A 226 -21.56 5.34 17.81
C ARG A 226 -21.10 6.65 17.18
N LEU A 227 -19.98 6.65 16.46
CA LEU A 227 -19.32 7.88 15.99
C LEU A 227 -19.90 8.42 14.67
N LYS A 228 -20.54 7.57 13.86
CA LYS A 228 -21.05 7.92 12.53
C LYS A 228 -21.93 9.18 12.51
N PRO A 229 -22.87 9.41 13.43
CA PRO A 229 -23.69 10.62 13.43
C PRO A 229 -22.91 11.92 13.68
N ASP A 230 -21.82 11.88 14.46
CA ASP A 230 -20.95 13.04 14.69
C ASP A 230 -20.04 13.28 13.49
N ILE A 231 -19.53 12.21 12.86
CA ILE A 231 -18.76 12.29 11.60
C ILE A 231 -19.62 12.91 10.48
N ASP A 232 -20.84 12.43 10.29
CA ASP A 232 -21.75 12.94 9.25
C ASP A 232 -22.06 14.42 9.44
N ARG A 233 -22.33 14.83 10.69
CA ARG A 233 -22.55 16.24 11.01
C ARG A 233 -21.32 17.11 10.75
N ALA A 234 -20.12 16.62 11.06
CA ALA A 234 -18.88 17.33 10.76
C ALA A 234 -18.69 17.50 9.24
N ILE A 235 -18.99 16.47 8.45
CA ILE A 235 -18.94 16.52 6.98
C ILE A 235 -19.94 17.55 6.45
N ASP A 236 -21.21 17.44 6.83
CA ASP A 236 -22.29 18.31 6.33
C ASP A 236 -22.00 19.79 6.64
N ASP A 237 -21.58 20.07 7.87
CA ASP A 237 -21.28 21.42 8.35
C ASP A 237 -20.05 22.01 7.63
N LEU A 238 -18.94 21.26 7.54
CA LEU A 238 -17.73 21.71 6.84
C LEU A 238 -17.98 21.96 5.36
N THR A 239 -18.69 21.06 4.66
CA THR A 239 -19.05 21.24 3.24
C THR A 239 -19.88 22.51 3.06
N THR A 240 -20.94 22.70 3.86
CA THR A 240 -21.83 23.86 3.76
C THR A 240 -21.07 25.17 3.97
N ARG A 241 -20.20 25.23 4.98
CA ARG A 241 -19.46 26.45 5.34
C ARG A 241 -18.37 26.79 4.33
N LEU A 242 -17.65 25.79 3.83
CA LEU A 242 -16.67 25.99 2.76
C LEU A 242 -17.34 26.51 1.49
N ALA A 243 -18.45 25.91 1.07
CA ALA A 243 -19.21 26.37 -0.09
C ALA A 243 -19.68 27.83 0.09
N ALA A 244 -20.19 28.19 1.26
CA ALA A 244 -20.61 29.55 1.59
C ALA A 244 -19.43 30.55 1.75
N ALA A 245 -18.18 30.08 1.84
CA ALA A 245 -17.00 30.94 1.93
C ALA A 245 -16.40 31.26 0.55
N MET A 246 -16.59 30.39 -0.46
CA MET A 246 -15.95 30.54 -1.77
C MET A 246 -16.23 31.88 -2.48
N PRO A 247 -17.45 32.45 -2.49
CA PRO A 247 -17.66 33.75 -3.13
C PRO A 247 -16.86 34.90 -2.51
N ALA A 248 -16.67 34.86 -1.19
CA ALA A 248 -15.85 35.84 -0.48
C ALA A 248 -14.35 35.61 -0.75
N TYR A 249 -13.94 34.33 -0.91
CA TYR A 249 -12.59 33.96 -1.31
C TYR A 249 -12.26 34.56 -2.69
N ASP A 250 -13.15 34.42 -3.66
CA ASP A 250 -13.01 34.98 -5.01
C ASP A 250 -12.92 36.50 -4.99
N SER A 251 -13.77 37.14 -4.19
CA SER A 251 -13.77 38.60 -4.03
C SER A 251 -12.46 39.10 -3.40
N LEU A 252 -11.91 38.36 -2.44
CA LEU A 252 -10.64 38.67 -1.80
C LEU A 252 -9.48 38.56 -2.80
N MET A 253 -9.42 37.47 -3.56
CA MET A 253 -8.42 37.28 -4.62
C MET A 253 -8.47 38.43 -5.64
N ALA A 254 -9.65 38.71 -6.21
CA ALA A 254 -9.80 39.78 -7.21
C ALA A 254 -9.35 41.14 -6.67
N ARG A 255 -9.64 41.42 -5.39
CA ARG A 255 -9.21 42.65 -4.72
C ARG A 255 -7.69 42.70 -4.54
N LEU A 256 -7.07 41.65 -4.03
CA LEU A 256 -5.62 41.63 -3.78
C LEU A 256 -4.80 41.70 -5.07
N VAL A 257 -5.30 41.11 -6.16
CA VAL A 257 -4.71 41.27 -7.50
C VAL A 257 -4.82 42.73 -7.97
N LYS A 258 -5.99 43.35 -7.82
CA LYS A 258 -6.19 44.76 -8.16
C LYS A 258 -5.31 45.71 -7.33
N GLU A 259 -5.05 45.36 -6.08
CA GLU A 259 -4.17 46.10 -5.17
C GLU A 259 -2.67 45.82 -5.41
N ASN A 260 -2.30 44.99 -6.41
CA ASN A 260 -0.94 44.51 -6.68
C ASN A 260 -0.26 43.81 -5.48
N LYS A 261 -1.06 43.24 -4.57
CA LYS A 261 -0.57 42.42 -3.45
C LYS A 261 -0.41 40.95 -3.82
N LEU A 262 -1.05 40.53 -4.90
CA LEU A 262 -0.90 39.22 -5.53
C LEU A 262 -0.70 39.42 -7.03
N THR A 263 0.05 38.50 -7.63
CA THR A 263 0.16 38.38 -9.08
C THR A 263 -1.20 38.03 -9.72
N SER A 264 -1.47 38.61 -10.89
CA SER A 264 -2.60 38.21 -11.73
C SER A 264 -2.34 36.94 -12.54
N ASP A 265 -1.06 36.56 -12.72
CA ASP A 265 -0.67 35.31 -13.37
C ASP A 265 -0.81 34.14 -12.37
N PRO A 266 -1.76 33.21 -12.57
CA PRO A 266 -1.96 32.08 -11.68
C PRO A 266 -0.75 31.14 -11.65
N ASN A 267 0.09 31.13 -12.69
CA ASN A 267 1.21 30.19 -12.82
C ASN A 267 2.54 30.75 -12.31
N ASN A 268 2.54 31.97 -11.74
CA ASN A 268 3.77 32.59 -11.25
C ASN A 268 4.23 31.94 -9.92
N ILE A 269 5.03 30.89 -10.02
CA ILE A 269 5.56 30.12 -8.88
C ILE A 269 6.49 30.92 -7.97
N MET A 270 6.97 32.10 -8.40
CA MET A 270 7.90 32.93 -7.61
C MET A 270 7.17 33.88 -6.67
N ASP A 271 5.89 34.18 -6.92
CA ASP A 271 5.12 35.09 -6.06
C ASP A 271 4.81 34.46 -4.69
N GLY A 272 4.72 33.13 -4.57
CA GLY A 272 4.31 32.45 -3.34
C GLY A 272 2.87 32.75 -2.88
N GLY A 273 2.19 33.74 -3.46
CA GLY A 273 0.76 33.98 -3.28
C GLY A 273 -0.08 33.38 -4.40
N SER A 274 0.52 33.02 -5.54
CA SER A 274 -0.18 32.50 -6.71
C SER A 274 -0.95 31.19 -6.47
N ILE A 275 -0.55 30.39 -5.47
CA ILE A 275 -1.25 29.16 -5.09
C ILE A 275 -2.74 29.38 -4.77
N VAL A 276 -3.14 30.58 -4.33
CA VAL A 276 -4.55 30.88 -4.00
C VAL A 276 -5.45 30.95 -5.23
N HIS A 277 -4.90 31.05 -6.44
CA HIS A 277 -5.65 30.83 -7.68
C HIS A 277 -6.07 29.36 -7.83
N HIS A 278 -5.30 28.45 -7.24
CA HIS A 278 -5.49 27.00 -7.25
C HIS A 278 -6.22 26.56 -5.97
N LYS A 279 -7.55 26.76 -5.97
CA LYS A 279 -8.39 26.58 -4.76
C LYS A 279 -8.34 25.15 -4.22
N PHE A 280 -8.26 24.15 -5.10
CA PHE A 280 -8.30 22.76 -4.69
C PHE A 280 -7.13 22.39 -3.76
N PRO A 281 -5.85 22.51 -4.18
CA PRO A 281 -4.73 22.24 -3.28
C PRO A 281 -4.70 23.19 -2.08
N THR A 282 -5.15 24.45 -2.22
CA THR A 282 -5.24 25.39 -1.08
C THR A 282 -6.22 24.90 -0.01
N VAL A 283 -7.43 24.50 -0.40
CA VAL A 283 -8.45 24.02 0.55
C VAL A 283 -8.08 22.66 1.12
N LEU A 284 -7.60 21.72 0.29
CA LEU A 284 -7.22 20.38 0.74
C LEU A 284 -6.01 20.41 1.68
N ALA A 285 -4.88 20.96 1.24
CA ALA A 285 -3.62 20.88 1.97
C ALA A 285 -3.58 21.90 3.10
N LEU A 286 -3.67 23.20 2.76
CA LEU A 286 -3.37 24.29 3.68
C LEU A 286 -4.52 24.56 4.67
N PHE A 287 -5.76 24.35 4.26
CA PHE A 287 -6.90 24.57 5.14
C PHE A 287 -7.32 23.31 5.89
N LEU A 288 -7.77 22.27 5.18
CA LEU A 288 -8.35 21.07 5.81
C LEU A 288 -7.32 20.24 6.56
N TRP A 289 -6.12 20.01 6.02
CA TRP A 289 -5.10 19.22 6.71
C TRP A 289 -4.20 20.06 7.63
N ASP A 290 -3.63 21.14 7.11
CA ASP A 290 -2.59 21.92 7.79
C ASP A 290 -3.18 22.82 8.90
N ARG A 291 -4.27 23.56 8.63
CA ARG A 291 -4.89 24.44 9.64
C ARG A 291 -5.84 23.72 10.59
N LEU A 292 -6.83 23.00 10.06
CA LEU A 292 -7.83 22.31 10.88
C LEU A 292 -7.36 20.92 11.33
N GLY A 293 -6.80 20.15 10.41
CA GLY A 293 -6.42 18.75 10.65
C GLY A 293 -5.35 18.59 11.72
N ARG A 294 -4.31 19.43 11.76
CA ARG A 294 -3.30 19.36 12.84
C ARG A 294 -3.90 19.58 14.23
N ASN A 295 -4.85 20.51 14.36
CA ASN A 295 -5.57 20.76 15.62
C ASN A 295 -6.45 19.58 16.03
N PHE A 296 -7.07 18.91 15.06
CA PHE A 296 -7.93 17.76 15.31
C PHE A 296 -7.12 16.48 15.62
N VAL A 297 -6.11 16.19 14.79
CA VAL A 297 -5.38 14.91 14.78
C VAL A 297 -4.27 14.88 15.83
N ASN A 298 -3.50 15.96 15.98
CA ASN A 298 -2.26 15.98 16.76
C ASN A 298 -2.13 17.25 17.61
N ASP A 299 -3.26 17.76 18.11
CA ASP A 299 -3.36 18.87 19.06
C ASP A 299 -2.55 20.13 18.66
N GLY A 300 -2.59 20.44 17.36
CA GLY A 300 -1.96 21.62 16.76
C GLY A 300 -0.52 21.41 16.32
N THR A 301 0.10 20.29 16.70
CA THR A 301 1.47 19.97 16.31
C THR A 301 1.51 19.36 14.90
N PRO A 302 2.42 19.78 14.01
CA PRO A 302 2.70 19.07 12.76
C PRO A 302 2.96 17.59 12.99
N PHE A 303 2.44 16.76 12.09
CA PHE A 303 2.65 15.33 12.14
C PHE A 303 3.11 14.82 10.78
N ASN A 304 4.13 13.99 10.79
CA ASN A 304 4.41 13.07 9.69
C ASN A 304 3.81 11.72 10.09
N ILE A 305 2.91 11.21 9.26
CA ILE A 305 2.27 9.92 9.52
C ILE A 305 3.25 8.76 9.39
N PHE A 306 4.33 8.92 8.64
CA PHE A 306 5.36 7.90 8.43
C PHE A 306 6.42 7.99 9.53
N ASN A 307 6.44 7.01 10.44
CA ASN A 307 7.30 6.92 11.61
C ASN A 307 8.77 6.61 11.23
N LEU A 308 9.48 7.62 10.70
CA LEU A 308 10.82 7.45 10.12
C LEU A 308 10.85 6.42 8.97
N SER A 309 9.72 6.31 8.29
CA SER A 309 9.47 5.45 7.13
C SER A 309 9.08 6.31 5.93
N ASP A 310 8.66 5.66 4.84
CA ASP A 310 8.21 6.30 3.61
C ASP A 310 6.99 5.55 3.03
N PRO A 311 6.37 6.04 1.95
CA PRO A 311 5.23 5.34 1.34
C PRO A 311 5.50 3.91 0.83
N CYS A 312 6.76 3.49 0.68
CA CYS A 312 7.15 2.17 0.19
C CYS A 312 7.35 1.13 1.29
N ASP A 313 7.68 1.55 2.52
CA ASP A 313 7.69 0.71 3.72
C ASP A 313 6.93 1.40 4.86
N ALA A 314 5.66 1.70 4.62
CA ALA A 314 4.85 2.58 5.46
C ALA A 314 4.56 2.03 6.88
N ASP A 315 5.47 2.29 7.82
CA ASP A 315 5.18 2.25 9.26
C ASP A 315 4.51 3.56 9.68
N MET A 316 3.22 3.52 10.00
CA MET A 316 2.45 4.71 10.39
C MET A 316 2.46 5.01 11.90
N GLY A 317 3.17 4.20 12.70
CA GLY A 317 3.27 4.33 14.15
C GLY A 317 1.91 4.54 14.83
N LYS A 318 1.84 5.57 15.68
CA LYS A 318 0.61 5.91 16.43
C LYS A 318 -0.57 6.40 15.57
N PHE A 319 -0.34 6.76 14.30
CA PHE A 319 -1.38 7.22 13.38
C PHE A 319 -2.03 6.08 12.56
N MET A 320 -1.56 4.85 12.74
CA MET A 320 -2.15 3.67 12.14
C MET A 320 -3.56 3.41 12.68
N SER A 321 -4.42 2.83 11.84
CA SER A 321 -5.75 2.36 12.24
C SER A 321 -6.14 1.09 11.47
N LEU A 322 -7.07 0.31 12.01
CA LEU A 322 -7.75 -0.78 11.32
C LEU A 322 -9.25 -0.62 11.53
N VAL A 323 -10.00 -0.56 10.43
CA VAL A 323 -11.45 -0.33 10.44
C VAL A 323 -12.17 -1.61 10.03
N ALA A 324 -13.01 -2.14 10.91
CA ALA A 324 -13.82 -3.32 10.64
C ALA A 324 -15.18 -2.97 10.01
N ALA A 325 -15.13 -2.46 8.78
CA ALA A 325 -16.31 -2.19 7.96
C ALA A 325 -15.93 -2.09 6.48
N GLY A 326 -16.89 -1.76 5.61
CA GLY A 326 -16.67 -1.63 4.18
C GLY A 326 -15.84 -0.39 3.82
N GLY A 327 -15.34 -0.34 2.58
CA GLY A 327 -14.46 0.73 2.08
C GLY A 327 -15.05 2.14 2.18
N GLN A 328 -16.37 2.30 2.33
CA GLN A 328 -17.01 3.61 2.53
C GLN A 328 -16.65 4.29 3.86
N PHE A 329 -16.02 3.57 4.81
CA PHE A 329 -15.52 4.11 6.07
C PHE A 329 -14.01 4.39 6.05
N VAL A 330 -13.42 4.40 4.87
CA VAL A 330 -11.99 4.70 4.64
C VAL A 330 -11.92 5.95 3.77
N GLY A 331 -11.15 6.94 4.20
CA GLY A 331 -10.89 8.09 3.35
C GLY A 331 -9.94 7.73 2.21
N ASN A 332 -10.06 8.45 1.10
CA ASN A 332 -9.21 8.31 -0.09
C ASN A 332 -8.26 9.50 -0.29
N SER A 333 -8.25 10.45 0.65
CA SER A 333 -7.26 11.53 0.67
C SER A 333 -5.97 11.08 1.35
N PHE A 334 -4.86 11.71 0.99
CA PHE A 334 -3.62 11.58 1.74
C PHE A 334 -3.00 12.95 1.99
N TYR A 335 -2.22 13.02 3.06
CA TYR A 335 -1.47 14.18 3.46
C TYR A 335 -0.28 13.75 4.33
N TYR A 336 0.91 14.22 3.98
CA TYR A 336 2.09 14.05 4.81
C TYR A 336 3.08 15.19 4.61
N VAL A 337 3.90 15.41 5.63
CA VAL A 337 4.87 16.52 5.68
C VAL A 337 6.27 15.93 5.77
N PHE A 338 7.14 16.32 4.84
CA PHE A 338 8.58 16.09 4.96
C PHE A 338 9.27 17.35 5.45
N SER A 339 10.08 17.19 6.49
CA SER A 339 11.06 18.20 6.88
C SER A 339 12.29 18.00 6.01
N GLU A 340 12.69 19.02 5.27
CA GLU A 340 13.95 19.07 4.54
C GLU A 340 14.82 20.21 5.10
N ASN A 341 16.10 20.25 4.72
CA ASN A 341 17.07 21.22 5.25
C ASN A 341 16.63 22.69 5.05
N ASP A 342 15.84 22.96 4.01
CA ASP A 342 15.41 24.31 3.61
C ASP A 342 13.91 24.58 3.88
N GLY A 343 13.22 23.72 4.64
CA GLY A 343 11.82 23.94 5.01
C GLY A 343 10.95 22.69 5.08
N TYR A 344 9.64 22.88 4.93
CA TYR A 344 8.66 21.80 4.93
C TYR A 344 8.02 21.64 3.55
N ARG A 345 7.97 20.40 3.07
CA ARG A 345 7.22 20.00 1.87
C ARG A 345 5.99 19.22 2.27
N PHE A 346 4.86 19.61 1.71
CA PHE A 346 3.58 18.95 1.90
C PHE A 346 3.24 18.17 0.63
N TYR A 347 2.97 16.89 0.80
CA TYR A 347 2.37 16.08 -0.25
C TYR A 347 0.93 15.81 0.12
N CYS A 348 0.03 16.01 -0.82
CA CYS A 348 -1.37 15.70 -0.63
C CYS A 348 -2.04 15.29 -1.93
N GLY A 349 -3.21 14.68 -1.81
CA GLY A 349 -4.03 14.34 -2.96
C GLY A 349 -5.23 13.52 -2.54
N VAL A 350 -5.94 13.05 -3.56
CA VAL A 350 -7.12 12.19 -3.45
C VAL A 350 -6.96 10.99 -4.39
N ASP A 351 -7.88 10.04 -4.31
CA ASP A 351 -7.95 8.86 -5.18
C ASP A 351 -6.74 7.94 -5.12
N ASN A 352 -6.07 7.90 -3.95
CA ASN A 352 -5.28 6.74 -3.59
C ASN A 352 -4.17 6.39 -4.61
N PRO A 353 -3.33 7.35 -5.01
CA PRO A 353 -2.38 7.17 -6.11
C PRO A 353 -1.42 6.03 -5.83
N ASP A 354 -1.07 5.28 -6.88
CA ASP A 354 -0.02 4.26 -6.80
C ASP A 354 1.34 4.92 -6.52
N VAL A 355 2.23 4.21 -5.84
CA VAL A 355 3.62 4.64 -5.61
C VAL A 355 4.53 3.56 -6.21
N VAL A 356 5.46 3.98 -7.05
CA VAL A 356 6.51 3.10 -7.57
C VAL A 356 7.65 3.08 -6.58
N CYS A 357 8.04 1.89 -6.15
CA CYS A 357 9.07 1.67 -5.16
C CYS A 357 10.23 0.91 -5.79
N THR A 358 11.38 1.57 -5.93
CA THR A 358 12.59 0.99 -6.49
C THR A 358 13.60 0.79 -5.36
N ALA A 359 13.94 -0.45 -5.04
CA ALA A 359 14.94 -0.74 -4.01
C ALA A 359 16.31 -0.18 -4.44
N LEU A 360 16.88 0.72 -3.64
CA LEU A 360 18.19 1.34 -3.88
C LEU A 360 19.36 0.37 -3.61
N SER A 361 19.11 -0.73 -2.91
CA SER A 361 20.08 -1.78 -2.66
C SER A 361 19.42 -3.16 -2.73
N ARG A 362 20.20 -4.17 -3.12
CA ARG A 362 19.77 -5.57 -2.97
C ARG A 362 19.62 -5.87 -1.48
N PRO A 363 18.59 -6.62 -1.05
CA PRO A 363 18.47 -7.05 0.33
C PRO A 363 19.71 -7.83 0.77
N MET A 364 20.63 -7.17 1.48
CA MET A 364 21.64 -7.85 2.26
C MET A 364 20.99 -8.25 3.58
N THR A 365 21.06 -9.53 3.92
CA THR A 365 20.48 -10.09 5.16
C THR A 365 20.81 -9.24 6.37
N GLY A 366 19.78 -8.69 7.01
CA GLY A 366 19.88 -7.94 8.28
C GLY A 366 19.92 -6.41 8.17
N LEU A 367 19.96 -5.81 6.98
CA LEU A 367 19.88 -4.35 6.81
C LEU A 367 18.49 -3.90 6.33
N ARG A 368 18.04 -2.71 6.75
CA ARG A 368 16.84 -2.07 6.18
C ARG A 368 17.10 -1.81 4.69
N ILE A 369 16.17 -2.24 3.84
CA ILE A 369 16.17 -1.91 2.41
C ILE A 369 15.71 -0.46 2.30
N TYR A 370 16.52 0.37 1.65
CA TYR A 370 16.11 1.74 1.33
C TYR A 370 15.43 1.73 -0.05
N TYR A 371 14.29 2.40 -0.15
CA TYR A 371 13.56 2.54 -1.40
C TYR A 371 13.69 3.97 -1.92
N GLN A 372 13.94 4.10 -3.21
CA GLN A 372 13.59 5.29 -3.94
C GLN A 372 12.11 5.16 -4.33
N TRP A 373 11.36 6.24 -4.15
CA TRP A 373 9.94 6.22 -4.42
C TRP A 373 9.53 7.41 -5.28
N GLU A 374 8.56 7.18 -6.16
CA GLU A 374 7.99 8.21 -7.02
C GLU A 374 6.53 7.90 -7.34
N PHE A 375 5.76 8.94 -7.66
CA PHE A 375 4.44 8.75 -8.26
C PHE A 375 4.62 8.40 -9.75
N PRO A 376 3.88 7.42 -10.29
CA PRO A 376 3.88 7.15 -11.72
C PRO A 376 3.54 8.42 -12.51
N GLN A 377 3.97 8.51 -13.77
CA GLN A 377 3.76 9.71 -14.60
C GLN A 377 2.29 10.18 -14.66
N LYS A 378 1.31 9.27 -14.61
CA LYS A 378 -0.13 9.59 -14.56
C LYS A 378 -0.56 10.36 -13.30
N TYR A 379 0.23 10.27 -12.24
CA TYR A 379 0.06 10.92 -10.93
C TYR A 379 1.25 11.84 -10.59
N ALA A 380 1.99 12.32 -11.60
CA ALA A 380 3.10 13.24 -11.36
C ALA A 380 2.57 14.49 -10.60
N PRO A 381 3.18 14.85 -9.46
CA PRO A 381 2.65 15.90 -8.61
C PRO A 381 2.72 17.27 -9.29
N ASP A 382 1.63 18.02 -9.23
CA ASP A 382 1.62 19.45 -9.56
C ASP A 382 2.30 20.24 -8.43
N PHE A 383 3.30 21.06 -8.79
CA PHE A 383 4.15 21.75 -7.84
C PHE A 383 3.71 23.19 -7.61
N TYR A 384 3.60 23.60 -6.35
CA TYR A 384 3.26 24.96 -5.95
C TYR A 384 4.15 25.46 -4.80
N ASN A 385 4.59 26.72 -4.89
CA ASN A 385 5.17 27.43 -3.76
C ASN A 385 4.09 28.23 -3.02
N TYR A 386 4.24 28.37 -1.71
CA TYR A 386 3.39 29.28 -0.95
C TYR A 386 4.14 30.07 0.13
N ASN A 387 3.78 31.33 0.30
CA ASN A 387 4.23 32.20 1.39
C ASN A 387 3.10 32.32 2.43
N PRO A 388 3.32 31.95 3.71
CA PRO A 388 2.31 32.03 4.77
C PRO A 388 1.61 33.39 4.88
N ASP A 389 2.36 34.48 4.75
CA ASP A 389 1.83 35.84 4.95
C ASP A 389 0.86 36.24 3.83
N LYS A 390 1.08 35.73 2.61
CA LYS A 390 0.21 35.97 1.46
C LYS A 390 -1.06 35.12 1.48
N ILE A 391 -1.00 33.91 2.04
CA ILE A 391 -2.14 32.99 2.11
C ILE A 391 -3.03 33.22 3.35
N GLU A 392 -2.47 33.79 4.44
CA GLU A 392 -3.16 33.92 5.72
C GLU A 392 -4.53 34.62 5.62
N PRO A 393 -4.72 35.70 4.84
CA PRO A 393 -6.03 36.32 4.69
C PRO A 393 -7.10 35.37 4.14
N PHE A 394 -6.72 34.45 3.26
CA PHE A 394 -7.63 33.44 2.70
C PHE A 394 -7.93 32.36 3.71
N LEU A 395 -6.90 31.83 4.39
CA LEU A 395 -7.10 30.81 5.41
C LEU A 395 -7.96 31.34 6.57
N SER A 396 -7.71 32.57 7.03
CA SER A 396 -8.53 33.24 8.03
C SER A 396 -9.98 33.42 7.58
N LEU A 397 -10.23 33.79 6.32
CA LEU A 397 -11.58 33.89 5.77
C LEU A 397 -12.34 32.56 5.82
N LEU A 398 -11.64 31.45 5.52
CA LEU A 398 -12.21 30.11 5.62
C LEU A 398 -12.44 29.71 7.09
N ASP A 399 -11.47 30.00 7.96
CA ASP A 399 -11.46 29.63 9.39
C ASP A 399 -12.55 30.34 10.20
N MET A 400 -12.78 31.63 9.93
CA MET A 400 -13.85 32.44 10.54
C MET A 400 -15.24 31.83 10.41
N LYS A 401 -15.42 30.86 9.50
CA LYS A 401 -16.69 30.16 9.27
C LYS A 401 -16.70 28.73 9.80
N VAL A 402 -15.64 28.18 10.39
CA VAL A 402 -15.56 26.77 10.82
C VAL A 402 -15.96 26.57 12.29
N SER A 403 -16.58 25.43 12.56
CA SER A 403 -17.71 25.28 13.49
C SER A 403 -17.42 24.35 14.70
N PRO A 404 -18.20 24.45 15.79
CA PRO A 404 -18.15 23.55 16.96
C PRO A 404 -18.24 22.02 16.75
N PRO A 405 -18.85 21.44 15.69
CA PRO A 405 -19.02 19.99 15.53
C PRO A 405 -17.71 19.19 15.42
N ALA A 406 -16.65 19.74 14.80
CA ALA A 406 -15.35 19.07 14.75
C ALA A 406 -14.71 18.96 16.15
N LEU A 407 -14.89 19.98 17.00
CA LEU A 407 -14.47 19.92 18.40
C LEU A 407 -15.28 18.89 19.18
N LYS A 408 -16.61 18.87 18.99
CA LYS A 408 -17.47 17.86 19.62
C LYS A 408 -17.05 16.43 19.22
N LEU A 409 -16.82 16.17 17.93
CA LEU A 409 -16.37 14.85 17.48
C LEU A 409 -15.03 14.46 18.10
N ARG A 410 -14.11 15.42 18.27
CA ARG A 410 -12.83 15.17 18.93
C ARG A 410 -13.02 14.73 20.38
N ASP A 411 -13.98 15.31 21.09
CA ASP A 411 -14.32 14.92 22.47
C ASP A 411 -14.99 13.53 22.51
N GLU A 412 -15.91 13.24 21.60
CA GLU A 412 -16.54 11.91 21.48
C GLU A 412 -15.52 10.80 21.17
N LEU A 413 -14.47 11.11 20.39
CA LEU A 413 -13.35 10.20 20.14
C LEU A 413 -12.53 9.93 21.40
N VAL A 414 -12.29 10.96 22.24
CA VAL A 414 -11.62 10.78 23.54
C VAL A 414 -12.43 9.83 24.42
N ASP A 415 -13.75 10.02 24.48
CA ASP A 415 -14.62 9.16 25.27
C ASP A 415 -14.72 7.73 24.73
N ALA A 416 -14.69 7.55 23.40
CA ALA A 416 -14.72 6.23 22.77
C ALA A 416 -13.43 5.42 22.98
N PHE A 417 -12.29 6.10 23.14
CA PHE A 417 -10.98 5.50 23.33
C PHE A 417 -10.38 5.77 24.73
N ALA A 418 -11.23 6.06 25.72
CA ALA A 418 -10.80 6.35 27.09
C ALA A 418 -10.16 5.13 27.79
N GLY A 419 -9.45 5.39 28.89
CA GLY A 419 -8.83 4.36 29.74
C GLY A 419 -7.69 3.62 29.04
N ASP A 420 -7.76 2.29 29.04
CA ASP A 420 -6.75 1.39 28.46
C ASP A 420 -6.65 1.47 26.93
N LYS A 421 -7.40 2.34 26.24
CA LYS A 421 -7.31 2.55 24.77
C LYS A 421 -6.73 3.91 24.38
N ILE A 422 -6.32 4.74 25.35
CA ILE A 422 -5.98 6.14 25.08
C ILE A 422 -4.80 6.33 24.11
N TYR A 423 -3.87 5.38 24.06
CA TYR A 423 -2.73 5.41 23.13
C TYR A 423 -3.15 5.16 21.67
N GLU A 424 -4.35 4.62 21.44
CA GLU A 424 -4.92 4.40 20.11
C GLU A 424 -5.55 5.68 19.54
N LEU A 425 -5.83 6.67 20.40
CA LEU A 425 -6.55 7.88 20.04
C LEU A 425 -5.94 8.64 18.83
N PRO A 426 -4.61 8.78 18.66
CA PRO A 426 -4.06 9.47 17.49
C PRO A 426 -4.44 8.79 16.17
N GLY A 427 -4.43 7.45 16.12
CA GLY A 427 -4.84 6.67 14.95
C GLY A 427 -6.34 6.80 14.67
N ALA A 428 -7.16 6.77 15.73
CA ALA A 428 -8.60 6.99 15.61
C ALA A 428 -8.94 8.41 15.11
N ARG A 429 -8.26 9.44 15.62
CA ARG A 429 -8.41 10.83 15.15
C ARG A 429 -7.95 10.99 13.70
N TYR A 430 -6.81 10.39 13.33
CA TYR A 430 -6.32 10.41 11.96
C TYR A 430 -7.33 9.76 11.00
N TRP A 431 -7.84 8.57 11.33
CA TRP A 431 -8.88 7.89 10.56
C TRP A 431 -10.12 8.76 10.37
N ALA A 432 -10.68 9.29 11.46
CA ALA A 432 -11.91 10.07 11.41
C ALA A 432 -11.71 11.33 10.56
N TRP A 433 -10.59 12.03 10.74
CA TRP A 433 -10.28 13.23 9.96
C TRP A 433 -10.08 12.93 8.48
N ASN A 434 -9.34 11.86 8.16
CA ASN A 434 -9.13 11.42 6.79
C ASN A 434 -10.46 11.11 6.07
N LEU A 435 -11.39 10.44 6.76
CA LEU A 435 -12.75 10.18 6.24
C LEU A 435 -13.54 11.47 6.01
N ILE A 436 -13.46 12.42 6.94
CA ILE A 436 -14.13 13.73 6.83
C ILE A 436 -13.59 14.51 5.63
N VAL A 437 -12.28 14.69 5.54
CA VAL A 437 -11.64 15.48 4.47
C VAL A 437 -11.99 14.89 3.10
N SER A 438 -11.86 13.58 2.96
CA SER A 438 -12.20 12.85 1.73
C SER A 438 -13.66 13.10 1.32
N SER A 439 -14.59 13.00 2.27
CA SER A 439 -16.02 13.20 2.02
C SER A 439 -16.37 14.65 1.69
N VAL A 440 -15.74 15.61 2.38
CA VAL A 440 -15.95 17.05 2.16
C VAL A 440 -15.47 17.44 0.76
N ILE A 441 -14.26 17.03 0.37
CA ILE A 441 -13.71 17.32 -0.96
C ILE A 441 -14.57 16.70 -2.06
N ASN A 442 -14.94 15.42 -1.94
CA ASN A 442 -15.79 14.75 -2.92
C ASN A 442 -17.15 15.47 -3.12
N ARG A 443 -17.75 15.99 -2.03
CA ARG A 443 -19.00 16.76 -2.11
C ARG A 443 -18.79 18.12 -2.79
N LEU A 444 -17.74 18.84 -2.41
CA LEU A 444 -17.43 20.14 -3.02
C LEU A 444 -17.09 20.02 -4.51
N GLU A 445 -16.43 18.94 -4.94
CA GLU A 445 -16.22 18.61 -6.36
C GLU A 445 -17.54 18.33 -7.07
N LYS A 446 -18.38 17.45 -6.49
CA LYS A 446 -19.68 17.07 -7.06
C LYS A 446 -20.62 18.28 -7.22
N GLU A 447 -20.58 19.20 -6.27
CA GLU A 447 -21.34 20.46 -6.27
C GLU A 447 -20.68 21.55 -7.14
N LYS A 448 -19.53 21.27 -7.76
CA LYS A 448 -18.74 22.20 -8.59
C LYS A 448 -18.28 23.46 -7.85
N VAL A 449 -18.15 23.37 -6.53
CA VAL A 449 -17.59 24.42 -5.68
C VAL A 449 -16.06 24.43 -5.79
N LEU A 450 -15.46 23.25 -5.84
CA LEU A 450 -14.05 23.05 -6.16
C LEU A 450 -13.93 22.25 -7.46
N SER A 451 -12.86 22.48 -8.20
CA SER A 451 -12.52 21.71 -9.39
C SER A 451 -11.10 21.22 -9.24
N ARG A 452 -10.90 19.92 -9.47
CA ARG A 452 -9.58 19.32 -9.45
C ARG A 452 -8.76 19.85 -10.62
N GLU A 453 -7.48 20.04 -10.36
CA GLU A 453 -6.52 20.50 -11.33
C GLU A 453 -5.44 19.43 -11.55
N GLY A 454 -4.88 19.41 -12.76
CA GLY A 454 -3.77 18.53 -13.11
C GLY A 454 -4.00 17.06 -12.74
N SER A 455 -3.02 16.46 -12.08
CA SER A 455 -3.00 15.03 -11.75
C SER A 455 -3.84 14.64 -10.52
N GLY A 456 -4.28 15.63 -9.73
CA GLY A 456 -4.93 15.40 -8.44
C GLY A 456 -3.97 15.05 -7.29
N VAL A 457 -2.66 15.08 -7.56
CA VAL A 457 -1.59 14.94 -6.58
C VAL A 457 -0.78 16.24 -6.57
N TYR A 458 -0.54 16.78 -5.39
CA TYR A 458 0.05 18.11 -5.24
C TYR A 458 1.25 18.08 -4.29
N LEU A 459 2.31 18.78 -4.68
CA LEU A 459 3.49 19.05 -3.88
C LEU A 459 3.56 20.55 -3.57
N LEU A 460 3.39 20.91 -2.30
CA LEU A 460 3.43 22.29 -1.85
C LEU A 460 4.71 22.54 -1.06
N ASN A 461 5.44 23.59 -1.42
CA ASN A 461 6.65 24.01 -0.75
C ASN A 461 6.46 25.37 -0.10
N LYS A 462 6.75 25.45 1.20
CA LYS A 462 6.73 26.73 1.92
C LYS A 462 7.97 27.54 1.53
N VAL A 463 7.76 28.77 1.09
CA VAL A 463 8.84 29.76 0.88
C VAL A 463 8.78 30.83 1.98
N THR A 464 9.94 31.19 2.51
CA THR A 464 10.12 32.34 3.39
C THR A 464 10.98 33.35 2.65
N ASP A 465 10.50 34.59 2.58
CA ASP A 465 11.21 35.70 1.92
C ASP A 465 12.53 36.07 2.62
#